data_AF-A0A9X4DGI3-F1
#
_entry.id   AF-A0A9X4DGI3-F1
#
_cell.length_a   1.000
_cell.length_b   1.000
_cell.length_c   1.000
_cell.angle_alpha   90.00
_cell.angle_beta   90.00
_cell.angle_gamma   90.00
#
_symmetry.space_group_name_H-M   'P 1'
#
loop_
_entity.id
_entity.type
_entity.pdbx_description
1 polymer ?
#
loop_
_entity_poly.entity_id
_entity_poly.type
_entity_poly.pdbx_seq_one_letter_code
_entity_poly.pdbx_strand_id
1 'polypeptide(L)'
;MNNDFDFDTDTSYLQQDDAFSVNEMLSEWPTTKNAFVKRLANTLGQGAYFEALRLQDFMDLVGSTAVARPRETVTYEVHLRDRDTLLVDVAITSIAGTNPPISADNAGFFKYALRWFAKERPKIKLSARADGLFWVHLPE
;
A
#
# COMPACT_ATOMS: atom_id res chain seq x y z
N MET A 1 -12.54 23.50 -15.50
CA MET A 1 -11.81 22.22 -15.44
C MET A 1 -10.81 22.35 -14.31
N ASN A 2 -11.17 21.92 -13.10
CA ASN A 2 -10.24 21.88 -11.97
C ASN A 2 -9.54 20.52 -12.04
N ASN A 3 -8.46 20.46 -12.80
CA ASN A 3 -7.48 19.40 -12.66
C ASN A 3 -6.51 19.86 -11.58
N ASP A 4 -6.73 19.43 -10.34
CA ASP A 4 -5.69 19.31 -9.31
C ASP A 4 -6.23 18.32 -8.28
N PHE A 5 -6.12 17.03 -8.62
CA PHE A 5 -6.25 15.93 -7.66
C PHE A 5 -4.98 15.87 -6.81
N ASP A 6 -4.66 16.97 -6.12
CA ASP A 6 -3.63 16.96 -5.10
C ASP A 6 -4.28 16.38 -3.84
N PHE A 7 -4.21 15.06 -3.72
CA PHE A 7 -4.58 14.40 -2.47
C PHE A 7 -3.45 14.66 -1.48
N ASP A 8 -3.77 15.27 -0.34
CA ASP A 8 -2.82 15.32 0.76
C ASP A 8 -2.50 13.89 1.20
N THR A 9 -1.22 13.54 1.14
CA THR A 9 -0.71 12.23 1.56
C THR A 9 -0.05 12.35 2.92
N ASP A 10 -0.24 11.31 3.74
CA ASP A 10 0.45 11.21 5.01
C ASP A 10 1.84 10.59 4.82
N THR A 11 2.84 11.46 4.76
CA THR A 11 4.26 11.11 4.67
C THR A 11 4.99 11.31 6.00
N SER A 12 4.27 11.38 7.12
CA SER A 12 4.85 11.69 8.45
C SER A 12 5.95 10.72 8.89
N TYR A 13 5.91 9.47 8.40
CA TYR A 13 6.96 8.48 8.65
C TYR A 13 8.32 8.87 8.05
N LEU A 14 8.37 9.76 7.05
CA LEU A 14 9.63 10.27 6.47
C LEU A 14 10.32 11.31 7.36
N GLN A 15 9.65 11.81 8.39
CA GLN A 15 10.23 12.76 9.36
C GLN A 15 11.12 12.06 10.41
N GLN A 16 11.27 10.74 10.33
CA GLN A 16 12.13 9.98 11.23
C GLN A 16 13.58 10.03 10.76
N ASP A 17 14.52 10.17 11.70
CA ASP A 17 15.95 10.32 11.43
C ASP A 17 16.54 9.18 10.59
N ASP A 18 15.98 7.97 10.70
CA ASP A 18 16.44 6.76 10.02
C ASP A 18 15.70 6.46 8.70
N ALA A 19 14.65 7.21 8.33
CA ALA A 19 13.76 6.88 7.22
C ALA A 19 14.49 6.65 5.87
N PHE A 20 15.53 7.45 5.60
CA PHE A 20 16.31 7.37 4.35
C PHE A 20 17.53 6.44 4.44
N SER A 21 17.88 5.99 5.64
CA SER A 21 19.02 5.09 5.85
C SER A 21 18.68 3.61 5.65
N VAL A 22 17.39 3.28 5.59
CA VAL A 22 16.89 1.90 5.65
C VAL A 22 16.18 1.42 4.38
N ASN A 23 15.92 2.28 3.40
CA ASN A 23 15.10 1.93 2.23
C ASN A 23 15.82 2.18 0.91
N GLU A 24 15.74 1.20 0.02
CA GLU A 24 16.25 1.29 -1.36
C GLU A 24 15.12 1.67 -2.30
N MET A 25 15.41 2.52 -3.29
CA MET A 25 14.45 2.85 -4.35
C MET A 25 14.22 1.63 -5.24
N LEU A 26 12.99 1.14 -5.31
CA LEU A 26 12.58 0.02 -6.14
C LEU A 26 11.93 0.50 -7.43
N SER A 27 12.32 -0.06 -8.58
CA SER A 27 11.70 0.29 -9.87
C SER A 27 10.29 -0.28 -10.02
N GLU A 28 9.97 -1.37 -9.32
CA GLU A 28 8.69 -2.07 -9.38
C GLU A 28 8.38 -2.70 -8.02
N TRP A 29 7.11 -3.08 -7.82
CA TRP A 29 6.72 -3.83 -6.63
C TRP A 29 7.41 -5.20 -6.56
N PRO A 30 7.94 -5.60 -5.39
CA PRO A 30 8.27 -6.99 -5.13
C PRO A 30 7.01 -7.85 -5.32
N THR A 31 7.10 -8.88 -6.15
CA THR A 31 5.99 -9.83 -6.36
C THR A 31 6.36 -11.20 -5.87
N THR A 32 5.35 -11.97 -5.47
CA THR A 32 5.52 -13.35 -5.07
C THR A 32 5.74 -14.28 -6.26
N LYS A 33 6.51 -15.35 -6.08
CA LYS A 33 6.65 -16.43 -7.06
C LYS A 33 5.45 -17.38 -7.05
N ASN A 34 4.57 -17.28 -6.05
CA ASN A 34 3.43 -18.17 -5.89
C ASN A 34 2.35 -17.89 -6.96
N ALA A 35 2.12 -18.86 -7.85
CA ALA A 35 1.13 -18.76 -8.92
C ALA A 35 -0.31 -18.62 -8.42
N PHE A 36 -0.64 -19.15 -7.23
CA PHE A 36 -1.98 -19.00 -6.65
C PHE A 36 -2.23 -17.57 -6.22
N VAL A 37 -1.25 -16.91 -5.59
CA VAL A 37 -1.37 -15.51 -5.19
C VAL A 37 -1.47 -14.60 -6.41
N LYS A 38 -0.69 -14.87 -7.47
CA LYS A 38 -0.83 -14.15 -8.75
C LYS A 38 -2.23 -14.30 -9.34
N ARG A 39 -2.79 -15.51 -9.36
CA ARG A 39 -4.16 -15.74 -9.86
C ARG A 39 -5.19 -15.01 -9.00
N LEU A 40 -5.08 -15.15 -7.67
CA LEU A 40 -5.93 -14.45 -6.71
C LEU A 40 -5.89 -12.94 -6.98
N ALA A 41 -4.70 -12.36 -7.08
CA ALA A 41 -4.50 -10.94 -7.35
C ALA A 41 -5.23 -10.48 -8.62
N ASN A 42 -5.23 -11.27 -9.69
CA ASN A 42 -5.95 -10.94 -10.93
C ASN A 42 -7.48 -10.99 -10.79
N THR A 43 -8.01 -11.74 -9.84
CA THR A 43 -9.47 -11.92 -9.66
C THR A 43 -10.06 -11.04 -8.56
N LEU A 44 -9.23 -10.42 -7.71
CA LEU A 44 -9.72 -9.60 -6.61
C LEU A 44 -10.49 -8.37 -7.12
N GLY A 45 -11.68 -8.16 -6.56
CA GLY A 45 -12.51 -7.00 -6.84
C GLY A 45 -12.58 -6.06 -5.65
N GLN A 46 -13.22 -4.91 -5.88
CA GLN A 46 -13.68 -4.06 -4.78
C GLN A 46 -14.61 -4.87 -3.85
N GLY A 47 -14.47 -4.65 -2.54
CA GLY A 47 -15.16 -5.38 -1.49
C GLY A 47 -14.44 -6.66 -1.03
N ALA A 48 -13.36 -7.08 -1.70
CA ALA A 48 -12.56 -8.20 -1.20
C ALA A 48 -11.94 -7.86 0.16
N TYR A 49 -12.01 -8.79 1.09
CA TYR A 49 -11.61 -8.60 2.49
C TYR A 49 -10.79 -9.78 2.99
N PHE A 50 -9.77 -9.48 3.78
CA PHE A 50 -8.91 -10.45 4.44
C PHE A 50 -8.65 -10.02 5.87
N GLU A 51 -8.59 -10.98 6.78
CA GLU A 51 -8.27 -10.77 8.18
C GLU A 51 -6.96 -11.44 8.55
N ALA A 52 -6.26 -10.84 9.51
CA ALA A 52 -5.10 -11.41 10.18
C ALA A 52 -3.98 -11.86 9.22
N LEU A 53 -3.80 -11.16 8.09
CA LEU A 53 -2.67 -11.40 7.20
C LEU A 53 -1.37 -11.06 7.94
N ARG A 54 -0.33 -11.85 7.74
CA ARG A 54 1.01 -11.42 8.17
C ARG A 54 1.42 -10.25 7.29
N LEU A 55 2.23 -9.34 7.83
CA LEU A 55 2.73 -8.18 7.09
C LEU A 55 3.28 -8.54 5.71
N GLN A 56 4.09 -9.60 5.60
CA GLN A 56 4.67 -10.00 4.32
C GLN A 56 3.61 -10.48 3.32
N ASP A 57 2.61 -11.23 3.78
CA ASP A 57 1.51 -11.70 2.92
C ASP A 57 0.68 -10.52 2.40
N PHE A 58 0.46 -9.50 3.24
CA PHE A 58 -0.18 -8.26 2.84
C PHE A 58 0.67 -7.47 1.82
N MET A 59 1.98 -7.37 2.02
CA MET A 59 2.87 -6.71 1.04
C MET A 59 2.88 -7.44 -0.30
N ASP A 60 2.97 -8.76 -0.29
CA ASP A 60 2.91 -9.60 -1.49
C ASP A 60 1.56 -9.44 -2.20
N LEU A 61 0.46 -9.33 -1.44
CA LEU A 61 -0.87 -9.05 -1.96
C LEU A 61 -0.89 -7.71 -2.71
N VAL A 62 -0.47 -6.61 -2.05
CA VAL A 62 -0.46 -5.25 -2.62
C VAL A 62 0.41 -5.19 -3.88
N GLY A 63 1.61 -5.74 -3.84
CA GLY A 63 2.49 -5.76 -5.01
C GLY A 63 1.90 -6.58 -6.16
N SER A 64 1.32 -7.73 -5.86
CA SER A 64 0.71 -8.60 -6.87
C SER A 64 -0.55 -8.00 -7.50
N THR A 65 -1.42 -7.34 -6.72
CA THR A 65 -2.64 -6.71 -7.23
C THR A 65 -2.35 -5.46 -8.03
N ALA A 66 -1.34 -4.67 -7.62
CA ALA A 66 -0.87 -3.50 -8.37
C ALA A 66 -0.30 -3.93 -9.72
N VAL A 67 0.63 -4.89 -9.75
CA VAL A 67 1.24 -5.39 -11.00
C VAL A 67 0.23 -6.06 -11.93
N ALA A 68 -0.77 -6.75 -11.38
CA ALA A 68 -1.85 -7.33 -12.18
C ALA A 68 -2.73 -6.27 -12.88
N ARG A 69 -2.72 -5.02 -12.40
CA ARG A 69 -3.55 -3.91 -12.87
C ARG A 69 -2.69 -2.68 -13.19
N PRO A 70 -1.82 -2.72 -14.21
CA PRO A 70 -0.83 -1.67 -14.45
C PRO A 70 -1.39 -0.29 -14.78
N ARG A 71 -2.68 -0.20 -15.13
CA ARG A 71 -3.38 1.04 -15.46
C ARG A 71 -4.31 1.54 -14.36
N GLU A 72 -4.39 0.82 -13.25
CA GLU A 72 -5.33 1.11 -12.18
C GLU A 72 -4.57 1.33 -10.87
N THR A 73 -5.16 2.18 -10.04
CA THR A 73 -4.80 2.38 -8.65
C THR A 73 -5.75 1.56 -7.81
N VAL A 74 -5.20 0.71 -6.95
CA VAL A 74 -5.98 -0.07 -5.99
C VAL A 74 -5.90 0.61 -4.64
N THR A 75 -7.06 0.86 -4.03
CA THR A 75 -7.18 1.49 -2.71
C THR A 75 -7.67 0.49 -1.69
N TYR A 76 -7.04 0.53 -0.52
CA TYR A 76 -7.21 -0.37 0.59
C TYR A 76 -7.59 0.42 1.83
N GLU A 77 -8.55 -0.09 2.59
CA GLU A 77 -8.65 0.20 4.01
C GLU A 77 -7.86 -0.85 4.77
N VAL A 78 -6.95 -0.40 5.62
CA VAL A 78 -5.96 -1.24 6.28
C VAL A 78 -6.04 -1.00 7.78
N HIS A 79 -6.15 -2.08 8.55
CA HIS A 79 -6.06 -2.07 9.99
C HIS A 79 -4.89 -2.93 10.45
N LEU A 80 -3.88 -2.26 10.97
CA LEU A 80 -2.64 -2.80 11.50
C LEU A 80 -2.84 -3.17 12.97
N ARG A 81 -2.82 -4.46 13.27
CA ARG A 81 -3.02 -5.03 14.59
C ARG A 81 -1.73 -5.66 15.11
N ASP A 82 -1.62 -5.76 16.43
CA ASP A 82 -0.52 -6.41 17.13
C ASP A 82 0.86 -5.83 16.75
N ARG A 83 1.37 -4.90 17.56
CA ARG A 83 2.60 -4.14 17.24
C ARG A 83 3.84 -5.01 17.06
N ASP A 84 3.86 -6.21 17.63
CA ASP A 84 5.04 -7.09 17.61
C ASP A 84 5.02 -8.03 16.39
N THR A 85 3.89 -8.70 16.13
CA THR A 85 3.77 -9.65 15.00
C THR A 85 3.38 -8.96 13.69
N LEU A 86 2.74 -7.79 13.81
CA LEU A 86 2.08 -7.01 12.76
C LEU A 86 1.17 -7.84 11.86
N LEU A 87 -0.07 -8.00 12.33
CA LEU A 87 -1.17 -8.57 11.59
C LEU A 87 -1.95 -7.46 10.87
N VAL A 88 -2.48 -7.76 9.69
CA VAL A 88 -3.14 -6.80 8.82
C VAL A 88 -4.52 -7.31 8.44
N ASP A 89 -5.55 -6.54 8.79
CA ASP A 89 -6.86 -6.68 8.18
C ASP A 89 -6.95 -5.68 7.03
N VAL A 90 -7.46 -6.12 5.89
CA VAL A 90 -7.49 -5.30 4.69
C VAL A 90 -8.77 -5.51 3.89
N ALA A 91 -9.37 -4.41 3.45
CA ALA A 91 -10.45 -4.38 2.47
C ALA A 91 -10.02 -3.60 1.23
N ILE A 92 -10.34 -4.09 0.03
CA ILE A 92 -10.21 -3.31 -1.21
C ILE A 92 -11.42 -2.41 -1.36
N THR A 93 -11.25 -1.09 -1.23
CA THR A 93 -12.36 -0.14 -1.24
C THR A 93 -12.57 0.54 -2.58
N SER A 94 -11.54 0.58 -3.44
CA SER A 94 -11.66 1.15 -4.78
C SER A 94 -10.62 0.58 -5.74
N ILE A 95 -10.99 0.44 -7.01
CA ILE A 95 -10.08 0.17 -8.13
C ILE A 95 -10.45 1.18 -9.22
N ALA A 96 -9.53 2.10 -9.53
CA ALA A 96 -9.82 3.20 -10.46
C ALA A 96 -8.57 3.60 -11.26
N GLY A 97 -8.76 4.15 -12.47
CA GLY A 97 -7.67 4.67 -13.32
C GLY A 97 -7.06 5.99 -12.85
N THR A 98 -6.97 6.22 -11.53
CA THR A 98 -6.45 7.46 -10.95
C THR A 98 -4.93 7.52 -11.04
N ASN A 99 -4.38 8.69 -11.32
CA ASN A 99 -2.94 8.90 -11.32
C ASN A 99 -2.38 9.03 -9.90
N PRO A 100 -1.15 8.54 -9.65
CA PRO A 100 -0.49 8.75 -8.36
C PRO A 100 -0.30 10.26 -8.13
N PRO A 101 -0.49 10.75 -6.89
CA PRO A 101 -0.13 12.11 -6.54
C PRO A 101 1.39 12.31 -6.62
N ILE A 102 1.84 13.56 -6.70
CA ILE A 102 3.28 13.90 -6.73
C ILE A 102 3.98 13.40 -5.47
N SER A 103 3.25 13.39 -4.35
CA SER A 103 3.72 12.96 -3.04
C SER A 103 3.63 11.44 -2.81
N ALA A 104 3.32 10.65 -3.85
CA ALA A 104 3.40 9.21 -3.75
C ALA A 104 4.85 8.76 -3.48
N ASP A 105 4.99 7.75 -2.63
CA ASP A 105 6.27 7.23 -2.22
C ASP A 105 6.55 5.87 -2.88
N ASN A 106 7.81 5.47 -2.84
CA ASN A 106 8.33 4.28 -3.47
C ASN A 106 8.10 3.03 -2.62
N ALA A 107 7.79 1.91 -3.27
CA ALA A 107 7.54 0.60 -2.66
C ALA A 107 8.65 0.13 -1.69
N GLY A 108 9.89 0.61 -1.86
CA GLY A 108 10.98 0.39 -0.91
C GLY A 108 10.66 0.87 0.50
N PHE A 109 9.95 1.99 0.65
CA PHE A 109 9.54 2.56 1.93
C PHE A 109 8.30 1.88 2.52
N PHE A 110 7.64 0.99 1.77
CA PHE A 110 6.31 0.50 2.13
C PHE A 110 6.28 -0.23 3.47
N LYS A 111 7.22 -1.16 3.69
CA LYS A 111 7.32 -1.89 4.97
C LYS A 111 7.60 -0.94 6.14
N TYR A 112 8.44 0.05 5.91
CA TYR A 112 8.81 1.04 6.91
C TYR A 112 7.61 1.89 7.30
N ALA A 113 6.88 2.42 6.31
CA ALA A 113 5.65 3.18 6.51
C ALA A 113 4.62 2.37 7.32
N LEU A 114 4.35 1.12 6.94
CA LEU A 114 3.40 0.26 7.66
C LEU A 114 3.79 0.04 9.12
N ARG A 115 5.09 -0.16 9.40
CA ARG A 115 5.57 -0.32 10.79
C ARG A 115 5.43 0.95 11.61
N TRP A 116 5.64 2.11 10.99
CA TRP A 116 5.43 3.40 11.63
C TRP A 116 3.94 3.63 11.93
N PHE A 117 3.07 3.44 10.93
CA PHE A 117 1.62 3.59 11.11
C PHE A 117 1.05 2.62 12.14
N ALA A 118 1.55 1.39 12.23
CA ALA A 118 1.11 0.44 13.26
C ALA A 118 1.28 0.95 14.69
N LYS A 119 2.27 1.83 14.92
CA LYS A 119 2.53 2.44 16.23
C LYS A 119 1.67 3.69 16.44
N GLU A 120 1.66 4.58 15.45
CA GLU A 120 1.08 5.93 15.58
C GLU A 120 -0.40 6.00 15.19
N ARG A 121 -0.78 5.38 14.06
CA ARG A 121 -2.15 5.36 13.55
C ARG A 121 -2.44 4.04 12.83
N PRO A 122 -2.93 3.01 13.55
CA PRO A 122 -3.04 1.65 13.01
C PRO A 122 -4.12 1.50 11.94
N LYS A 123 -5.05 2.45 11.81
CA LYS A 123 -6.08 2.46 10.76
C LYS A 123 -5.69 3.47 9.70
N ILE A 124 -5.45 3.00 8.49
CA ILE A 124 -5.04 3.83 7.37
C ILE A 124 -5.82 3.47 6.12
N LYS A 125 -6.00 4.46 5.24
CA LYS A 125 -6.38 4.25 3.86
C LYS A 125 -5.12 4.37 3.01
N LEU A 126 -4.89 3.40 2.14
CA LEU A 126 -3.67 3.26 1.36
C LEU A 126 -4.03 3.04 -0.09
N SER A 127 -3.34 3.66 -1.03
CA SER A 127 -3.43 3.33 -2.45
C SER A 127 -2.09 2.87 -2.99
N ALA A 128 -2.12 1.96 -3.97
CA ALA A 128 -0.93 1.45 -4.65
C ALA A 128 -1.14 1.30 -6.16
N ARG A 129 -0.06 1.47 -6.93
CA ARG A 129 -0.03 1.37 -8.39
C ARG A 129 1.23 0.65 -8.87
N ALA A 130 1.17 -0.01 -10.03
CA ALA A 130 2.19 -0.96 -10.52
C ALA A 130 3.62 -0.44 -10.65
N ASP A 131 3.81 0.87 -10.80
CA ASP A 131 5.08 1.59 -10.94
C ASP A 131 5.91 1.65 -9.65
N GLY A 132 5.65 0.72 -8.71
CA GLY A 132 6.30 0.71 -7.41
C GLY A 132 5.91 1.91 -6.57
N LEU A 133 4.72 2.48 -6.77
CA LEU A 133 4.25 3.65 -6.02
C LEU A 133 3.12 3.30 -5.07
N PHE A 134 3.14 3.91 -3.89
CA PHE A 134 2.04 3.91 -2.93
C PHE A 134 1.86 5.28 -2.29
N TRP A 135 0.69 5.52 -1.71
CA TRP A 135 0.48 6.66 -0.82
C TRP A 135 -0.54 6.32 0.25
N VAL A 136 -0.30 6.85 1.44
CA VAL A 136 -1.25 6.80 2.54
C VAL A 136 -2.04 8.09 2.53
N HIS A 137 -3.36 8.00 2.64
CA HIS A 137 -4.24 9.16 2.65
C HIS A 137 -4.21 9.79 4.05
N LEU A 138 -4.38 11.10 4.13
CA LEU A 138 -4.66 11.76 5.40
C LEU A 138 -5.90 11.13 6.07
N PRO A 139 -5.96 11.10 7.42
CA PRO A 139 -7.15 10.69 8.13
C PRO A 139 -8.28 11.69 7.84
N GLU A 140 -9.48 11.18 7.59
CA GLU A 140 -10.70 12.00 7.49
C GLU A 140 -11.03 12.70 8.83
#